data_AF-A0A3G8WI64-F1
#
_entry.id   AF-A0A3G8WI64-F1
#
_cell.length_a   1.000
_cell.length_b   1.000
_cell.length_c   1.000
_cell.angle_alpha   90.00
_cell.angle_beta   90.00
_cell.angle_gamma   90.00
#
_symmetry.space_group_name_H-M   'P 1'
#
loop_
_entity.id
_entity.type
_entity.pdbx_description
1 polymer ?
#
loop_
_entity_poly.entity_id
_entity_poly.type
_entity_poly.pdbx_seq_one_letter_code
_entity_poly.pdbx_strand_id
1 'polypeptide(L)'
;MNSWEFFAGEEKASFTLRDELGTLLLEKPKVGNYFKIQIPGLHNPTGEGFDWVKIEEIKEEKTENSESIYIRVRPTSDPTKPEDKTAHFFDEKATSNFLIKREGNKISAEVHGRNEEPNTEDLSVLEKMRNFLVAVGGMIAGSKFQWKSLTEGLIKLDR
;
A
#
# COMPACT_ATOMS: atom_id res chain seq x y z
N MET A 1 7.95 9.37 15.15
CA MET A 1 8.41 9.80 13.81
C MET A 1 8.33 8.59 12.91
N ASN A 2 7.34 8.55 12.02
CA ASN A 2 7.07 7.42 11.14
C ASN A 2 8.01 7.49 9.93
N SER A 3 9.29 7.19 10.17
CA SER A 3 10.37 7.30 9.19
C SER A 3 10.41 6.09 8.25
N TRP A 4 9.31 5.85 7.54
CA TRP A 4 9.21 4.90 6.42
C TRP A 4 10.15 5.28 5.26
N GLU A 5 10.55 6.54 5.21
CA GLU A 5 11.42 7.16 4.21
C GLU A 5 12.87 6.69 4.27
N PHE A 6 13.36 6.19 5.42
CA PHE A 6 14.80 5.88 5.58
C PHE A 6 15.23 4.47 5.13
N PHE A 7 14.27 3.58 4.81
CA PHE A 7 14.55 2.18 4.47
C PHE A 7 14.34 1.86 2.99
N ALA A 8 13.83 2.82 2.25
CA ALA A 8 13.72 2.75 0.81
C ALA A 8 14.88 3.59 0.25
N GLY A 9 15.99 2.94 -0.15
CA GLY A 9 17.07 3.65 -0.86
C GLY A 9 16.50 4.54 -1.98
N GLU A 10 17.25 5.56 -2.39
CA GLU A 10 16.81 6.74 -3.16
C GLU A 10 15.98 6.47 -4.44
N GLU A 11 15.87 5.21 -4.90
CA GLU A 11 15.11 4.75 -6.06
C GLU A 11 13.78 4.03 -5.76
N LYS A 12 13.25 4.06 -4.54
CA LYS A 12 12.05 3.27 -4.14
C LYS A 12 10.78 4.10 -3.91
N ALA A 13 9.63 3.45 -4.07
CA ALA A 13 8.32 4.06 -3.85
C ALA A 13 8.11 4.55 -2.40
N SER A 14 7.50 5.72 -2.23
CA SER A 14 7.18 6.33 -0.93
C SER A 14 5.70 6.13 -0.58
N PHE A 15 5.40 6.01 0.72
CA PHE A 15 4.06 5.74 1.24
C PHE A 15 3.76 6.71 2.37
N THR A 16 2.61 7.39 2.30
CA THR A 16 2.12 8.20 3.42
C THR A 16 0.68 7.84 3.74
N LEU A 17 0.35 7.82 5.03
CA LEU A 17 -1.00 7.57 5.51
C LEU A 17 -1.80 8.88 5.52
N ARG A 18 -3.03 8.85 5.02
CA ARG A 18 -3.93 10.00 4.93
C ARG A 18 -5.30 9.66 5.53
N ASP A 19 -5.97 10.68 6.06
CA ASP A 19 -7.39 10.58 6.39
C ASP A 19 -8.26 10.77 5.14
N GLU A 20 -9.58 10.77 5.33
CA GLU A 20 -10.58 11.00 4.27
C GLU A 20 -10.55 12.42 3.67
N LEU A 21 -9.84 13.35 4.31
CA LEU A 21 -9.64 14.72 3.82
C LEU A 21 -8.26 14.89 3.15
N GLY A 22 -7.50 13.80 2.97
CA GLY A 22 -6.15 13.85 2.40
C GLY A 22 -5.08 14.40 3.36
N THR A 23 -5.41 14.60 4.64
CA THR A 23 -4.48 15.13 5.65
C THR A 23 -3.48 14.07 6.07
N LEU A 24 -2.21 14.45 6.26
CA LEU A 24 -1.17 13.54 6.71
C LEU A 24 -1.48 12.99 8.12
N LEU A 25 -1.48 11.68 8.25
CA LEU A 25 -1.60 10.99 9.54
C LEU A 25 -0.26 10.40 9.98
N LEU A 26 0.07 10.59 11.25
CA LEU A 26 1.25 10.00 11.90
C LEU A 26 0.89 8.89 12.92
N GLU A 27 -0.40 8.55 13.01
CA GLU A 27 -0.93 7.50 13.89
C GLU A 27 -0.89 6.12 13.24
N LYS A 28 -1.35 5.10 13.98
CA LYS A 28 -1.63 3.76 13.43
C LYS A 28 -2.73 3.85 12.35
N PRO A 29 -2.62 3.07 11.26
CA PRO A 29 -3.66 3.00 10.24
C PRO A 29 -4.98 2.50 10.83
N LYS A 30 -6.09 3.04 10.31
CA LYS A 30 -7.46 2.66 10.67
C LYS A 30 -8.23 2.36 9.39
N VAL A 31 -9.27 1.53 9.48
CA VAL A 31 -10.22 1.34 8.37
C VAL A 31 -10.78 2.70 7.97
N GLY A 32 -10.85 2.95 6.66
CA GLY A 32 -11.25 4.25 6.11
C GLY A 32 -10.09 5.18 5.77
N ASN A 33 -8.89 4.99 6.33
CA ASN A 33 -7.71 5.76 5.95
C ASN A 33 -7.24 5.38 4.54
N TYR A 34 -6.35 6.20 4.00
CA TYR A 34 -5.80 6.07 2.65
C TYR A 34 -4.28 5.95 2.70
N PHE A 35 -3.70 5.15 1.82
CA PHE A 35 -2.28 5.25 1.51
C PHE A 35 -2.10 6.01 0.20
N LYS A 36 -1.29 7.07 0.27
CA LYS A 36 -0.77 7.79 -0.88
C LYS A 36 0.59 7.19 -1.24
N ILE A 37 0.73 6.72 -2.47
CA ILE A 37 1.90 6.02 -2.98
C ILE A 37 2.55 6.89 -4.04
N GLN A 38 3.85 7.13 -3.96
CA GLN A 38 4.62 7.78 -5.02
C GLN A 38 5.63 6.79 -5.57
N ILE A 39 5.64 6.56 -6.87
CA ILE A 39 6.62 5.67 -7.51
C ILE A 39 7.60 6.52 -8.34
N PRO A 40 8.88 6.64 -7.92
CA PRO A 40 9.88 7.38 -8.67
C PRO A 40 9.99 6.93 -10.13
N GLY A 41 10.13 7.88 -11.05
CA GLY A 41 10.29 7.59 -12.49
C GLY A 41 9.02 7.14 -13.21
N LEU A 42 7.90 6.92 -12.51
CA LEU A 42 6.62 6.51 -13.09
C LEU A 42 5.53 7.52 -12.74
N HIS A 43 5.44 8.57 -13.55
CA HIS A 43 4.42 9.61 -13.39
C HIS A 43 3.01 9.04 -13.64
N ASN A 44 2.07 9.30 -12.72
CA ASN A 44 0.65 8.96 -12.87
C ASN A 44 -0.17 10.23 -13.10
N PRO A 45 -0.50 10.60 -14.35
CA PRO A 45 -1.23 11.84 -14.64
C PRO A 45 -2.60 11.90 -13.96
N THR A 46 -3.33 10.77 -13.96
CA THR A 46 -4.66 10.64 -13.37
C THR A 46 -4.65 10.88 -11.86
N GLY A 47 -3.56 10.51 -11.17
CA GLY A 47 -3.40 10.69 -9.72
C GLY A 47 -2.46 11.81 -9.30
N GLU A 48 -2.20 12.79 -10.18
CA GLU A 48 -1.24 13.89 -9.94
C GLU A 48 0.15 13.42 -9.50
N GLY A 49 0.61 12.30 -10.06
CA GLY A 49 1.90 11.68 -9.74
C GLY A 49 1.84 10.64 -8.63
N PHE A 50 0.65 10.31 -8.11
CA PHE A 50 0.47 9.37 -7.00
C PHE A 50 -0.51 8.26 -7.33
N ASP A 51 -0.38 7.15 -6.62
CA ASP A 51 -1.42 6.14 -6.55
C ASP A 51 -2.11 6.15 -5.19
N TRP A 52 -3.40 5.83 -5.19
CA TRP A 52 -4.22 5.85 -3.99
C TRP A 52 -4.86 4.49 -3.74
N VAL A 53 -4.78 4.05 -2.48
CA VAL A 53 -5.53 2.89 -2.00
C VAL A 53 -6.20 3.22 -0.67
N LYS A 54 -7.41 2.71 -0.45
CA LYS A 54 -8.17 2.84 0.80
C LYS A 54 -8.04 1.57 1.63
N ILE A 55 -7.90 1.72 2.94
CA ILE A 55 -7.94 0.61 3.89
C ILE A 55 -9.39 0.18 4.11
N GLU A 56 -9.72 -1.03 3.68
CA GLU A 56 -11.06 -1.60 3.83
C GLU A 56 -11.19 -2.46 5.08
N GLU A 57 -10.11 -3.10 5.50
CA GLU A 57 -10.14 -4.04 6.62
C GLU A 57 -8.81 -4.04 7.34
N ILE A 58 -8.88 -4.04 8.67
CA ILE A 58 -7.77 -4.35 9.57
C ILE A 58 -8.28 -5.41 10.54
N LYS A 59 -7.53 -6.50 10.68
CA LYS A 59 -7.77 -7.55 11.67
C LYS A 59 -6.49 -7.79 12.45
N GLU A 60 -6.61 -7.83 13.76
CA GLU A 60 -5.51 -8.18 14.65
C GLU A 60 -5.90 -9.45 15.39
N GLU A 61 -4.98 -10.42 15.42
CA GLU A 61 -5.16 -11.65 16.19
C GLU A 61 -3.96 -11.81 17.11
N LYS A 62 -4.23 -12.06 18.39
CA LYS A 62 -3.22 -12.35 19.40
C LYS A 62 -3.59 -13.62 20.13
N THR A 63 -2.68 -14.58 20.14
CA THR A 63 -2.77 -15.80 20.93
C THR A 63 -1.63 -15.83 21.95
N GLU A 64 -1.57 -16.87 22.79
CA GLU A 64 -0.48 -17.01 23.76
C GLU A 64 0.91 -17.09 23.08
N ASN A 65 1.00 -17.63 21.87
CA ASN A 65 2.27 -17.92 21.19
C ASN A 65 2.46 -17.17 19.86
N SER A 66 1.48 -16.37 19.45
CA SER A 66 1.52 -15.66 18.17
C SER A 66 0.76 -14.34 18.19
N GLU A 67 1.18 -13.43 17.32
CA GLU A 67 0.45 -12.20 17.02
C GLU A 67 0.45 -11.97 15.51
N SER A 68 -0.64 -11.42 14.97
CA SER A 68 -0.72 -11.10 13.56
C SER A 68 -1.60 -9.89 13.31
N ILE A 69 -1.27 -9.18 12.23
CA ILE A 69 -2.10 -8.11 11.68
C ILE A 69 -2.32 -8.38 10.19
N TYR A 70 -3.59 -8.32 9.81
CA TYR A 70 -4.04 -8.39 8.43
C TYR A 70 -4.59 -7.02 8.02
N ILE A 71 -4.17 -6.53 6.86
CA ILE A 71 -4.65 -5.28 6.28
C ILE A 71 -5.06 -5.54 4.83
N ARG A 72 -6.30 -5.22 4.48
CA ARG A 72 -6.76 -5.18 3.08
C ARG A 72 -6.87 -3.74 2.61
N VAL A 73 -6.29 -3.47 1.45
CA VAL A 73 -6.43 -2.20 0.75
C VAL A 73 -7.00 -2.40 -0.66
N ARG A 74 -7.72 -1.39 -1.13
CA ARG A 74 -8.33 -1.35 -2.46
C ARG A 74 -7.93 -0.07 -3.20
N PRO A 75 -7.59 -0.14 -4.49
CA PRO A 75 -7.42 1.04 -5.35
C PRO A 75 -8.61 1.99 -5.29
N THR A 76 -8.32 3.29 -5.27
CA THR A 76 -9.36 4.32 -5.16
C THR A 76 -8.91 5.63 -5.80
N SER A 77 -9.81 6.61 -5.87
CA SER A 77 -9.51 7.98 -6.26
C SER A 77 -8.76 8.72 -5.14
N ASP A 78 -8.25 9.92 -5.44
CA ASP A 78 -7.74 10.80 -4.39
C ASP A 78 -8.86 11.10 -3.38
N PRO A 79 -8.65 10.94 -2.06
CA PRO A 79 -9.68 11.23 -1.06
C PRO A 79 -10.17 12.69 -1.09
N THR A 80 -9.36 13.62 -1.61
CA THR A 80 -9.72 15.03 -1.78
C THR A 80 -10.56 15.30 -3.04
N LYS A 81 -10.65 14.32 -3.95
CA LYS A 81 -11.40 14.36 -5.21
C LYS A 81 -12.11 13.02 -5.43
N PRO A 82 -13.05 12.64 -4.56
CA PRO A 82 -13.66 11.31 -4.59
C PRO A 82 -14.40 11.01 -5.90
N GLU A 83 -14.84 12.04 -6.64
CA GLU A 83 -15.47 11.96 -7.96
C GLU A 83 -14.51 11.65 -9.11
N ASP A 84 -13.20 11.76 -8.90
CA ASP A 84 -12.19 11.43 -9.91
C ASP A 84 -12.11 9.90 -10.13
N LYS A 85 -11.47 9.51 -11.23
CA LYS A 85 -11.22 8.10 -11.53
C LYS A 85 -10.23 7.49 -10.53
N THR A 86 -10.30 6.17 -10.37
CA THR A 86 -9.33 5.40 -9.57
C THR A 86 -7.91 5.67 -10.06
N ALA A 87 -7.14 6.35 -9.22
CA ALA A 87 -5.78 6.77 -9.49
C ALA A 87 -4.83 5.66 -9.04
N HIS A 88 -4.82 4.54 -9.75
CA HIS A 88 -3.99 3.38 -9.40
C HIS A 88 -3.68 2.51 -10.63
N PHE A 89 -2.58 1.73 -10.57
CA PHE A 89 -2.19 0.84 -11.66
C PHE A 89 -3.09 -0.38 -11.86
N PHE A 90 -3.69 -0.87 -10.78
CA PHE A 90 -4.79 -1.85 -10.81
C PHE A 90 -6.14 -1.17 -10.71
N ASP A 91 -7.16 -1.80 -11.28
CA ASP A 91 -8.54 -1.32 -11.20
C ASP A 91 -9.11 -1.38 -9.77
N GLU A 92 -10.30 -0.82 -9.58
CA GLU A 92 -10.98 -0.79 -8.29
C GLU A 92 -11.45 -2.17 -7.79
N LYS A 93 -11.50 -3.20 -8.64
CA LYS A 93 -11.89 -4.56 -8.24
C LYS A 93 -10.74 -5.28 -7.55
N ALA A 94 -9.51 -4.87 -7.84
CA ALA A 94 -8.32 -5.41 -7.22
C ALA A 94 -8.27 -5.17 -5.70
N THR A 95 -7.65 -6.09 -4.98
CA THR A 95 -7.26 -5.86 -3.59
C THR A 95 -5.85 -6.34 -3.34
N SER A 96 -5.14 -5.59 -2.51
CA SER A 96 -3.86 -6.03 -1.95
C SER A 96 -4.07 -6.35 -0.48
N ASN A 97 -3.70 -7.58 -0.11
CA ASN A 97 -3.94 -8.12 1.21
C ASN A 97 -2.60 -8.42 1.87
N PHE A 98 -2.35 -7.81 3.02
CA PHE A 98 -1.09 -7.88 3.73
C PHE A 98 -1.29 -8.62 5.03
N LEU A 99 -0.48 -9.63 5.29
CA LEU A 99 -0.49 -10.36 6.56
C LEU A 99 0.92 -10.31 7.13
N ILE A 100 1.06 -9.70 8.31
CA ILE A 100 2.28 -9.78 9.12
C ILE A 100 1.95 -10.66 10.30
N LYS A 101 2.78 -11.68 10.53
CA LYS A 101 2.60 -12.64 11.61
C LYS A 101 3.91 -12.85 12.35
N ARG A 102 3.84 -12.94 13.66
CA ARG A 102 4.93 -13.33 14.53
C ARG A 102 4.53 -14.57 15.31
N GLU A 103 5.38 -15.59 15.30
CA GLU A 103 5.24 -16.82 16.07
C GLU A 103 6.57 -17.08 16.80
N GLY A 104 6.56 -16.94 18.13
CA GLY A 104 7.79 -16.92 18.93
C GLY A 104 8.80 -15.87 18.42
N ASN A 105 9.93 -16.35 17.92
CA ASN A 105 11.03 -15.50 17.39
C ASN A 105 11.01 -15.37 15.86
N LYS A 106 10.03 -15.97 15.18
CA LYS A 106 9.89 -15.90 13.72
C LYS A 106 8.86 -14.86 13.34
N ILE A 107 9.21 -14.00 12.39
CA ILE A 107 8.32 -13.03 11.77
C ILE A 107 8.19 -13.41 10.29
N SER A 108 6.96 -13.44 9.78
CA SER A 108 6.64 -13.59 8.38
C SER A 108 5.78 -12.43 7.90
N ALA A 109 5.96 -12.06 6.63
CA ALA A 109 5.11 -11.10 5.95
C ALA A 109 4.69 -11.67 4.60
N GLU A 110 3.41 -11.57 4.29
CA GLU A 110 2.81 -12.10 3.09
C GLU A 110 1.99 -11.02 2.38
N VAL A 111 2.03 -11.05 1.05
CA VAL A 111 1.21 -10.19 0.20
C VAL A 111 0.40 -11.06 -0.74
N HIS A 112 -0.90 -10.86 -0.74
CA HIS A 112 -1.83 -11.60 -1.56
C HIS A 112 -2.65 -10.62 -2.41
N GLY A 113 -2.33 -10.57 -3.70
CA GLY A 113 -3.13 -9.89 -4.71
C GLY A 113 -4.40 -10.68 -5.05
N ARG A 114 -5.51 -10.00 -5.28
CA ARG A 114 -6.76 -10.59 -5.80
C ARG A 114 -7.34 -9.68 -6.86
N ASN A 115 -7.83 -10.25 -7.96
CA ASN A 115 -8.45 -9.54 -9.09
C ASN A 115 -7.57 -8.40 -9.64
N GLU A 116 -6.27 -8.65 -9.75
CA GLU A 116 -5.29 -7.66 -10.21
C GLU A 116 -5.33 -7.51 -11.73
N GLU A 117 -6.37 -6.82 -12.20
CA GLU A 117 -6.50 -6.41 -13.59
C GLU A 117 -5.86 -5.03 -13.76
N PRO A 118 -4.99 -4.85 -14.76
CA PRO A 118 -4.44 -3.53 -15.06
C PRO A 118 -5.56 -2.53 -15.32
N ASN A 119 -5.54 -1.41 -14.60
CA ASN A 119 -6.39 -0.28 -14.90
C ASN A 119 -5.96 0.24 -16.28
N THR A 120 -6.78 0.03 -17.31
CA THR A 120 -6.42 0.35 -18.71
C THR A 120 -7.53 1.08 -19.44
N GLU A 121 -8.66 1.32 -18.77
CA GLU A 121 -9.78 2.07 -19.33
C GLU A 121 -9.40 3.55 -19.47
N ASP A 122 -9.60 4.08 -20.68
CA ASP A 122 -9.31 5.48 -21.05
C ASP A 122 -7.87 5.96 -20.78
N LEU A 123 -6.91 5.05 -20.64
CA LEU A 123 -5.50 5.39 -20.42
C LEU A 123 -4.70 5.46 -21.72
N SER A 124 -3.70 6.34 -21.73
CA SER A 124 -2.68 6.37 -22.78
C SER A 124 -1.81 5.10 -22.79
N VAL A 125 -1.17 4.81 -23.92
CA VAL A 125 -0.30 3.62 -24.08
C VAL A 125 0.85 3.59 -23.07
N LEU A 126 1.38 4.76 -22.68
CA LEU A 126 2.43 4.90 -21.66
C LEU A 126 1.91 4.55 -20.26
N GLU A 127 0.69 4.95 -19.92
CA GLU A 127 0.03 4.60 -18.67
C GLU A 127 -0.29 3.10 -18.59
N LYS A 128 -0.70 2.48 -19.70
CA LYS A 128 -0.90 1.01 -19.79
C LYS A 128 0.39 0.23 -19.57
N MET A 129 1.49 0.66 -20.20
CA MET A 129 2.81 0.04 -20.04
C MET A 129 3.35 0.23 -18.62
N ARG A 130 3.15 1.40 -18.02
CA ARG A 130 3.46 1.67 -16.61
C ARG A 130 2.67 0.73 -15.70
N ASN A 131 1.36 0.63 -15.89
CA ASN A 131 0.50 -0.18 -15.04
C ASN A 131 0.89 -1.67 -15.14
N PHE A 132 1.25 -2.13 -16.33
CA PHE A 132 1.81 -3.46 -16.57
C PHE A 132 3.17 -3.68 -15.89
N LEU A 133 4.11 -2.73 -15.96
CA LEU A 133 5.43 -2.84 -15.33
C LEU A 133 5.35 -2.84 -13.79
N VAL A 134 4.42 -2.07 -13.21
CA VAL A 134 4.19 -2.07 -11.76
C VAL A 134 3.51 -3.38 -11.32
N ALA A 135 2.51 -3.84 -12.08
CA ALA A 135 1.83 -5.12 -11.83
C ALA A 135 2.79 -6.31 -11.87
N VAL A 136 3.68 -6.36 -12.87
CA VAL A 136 4.61 -7.49 -13.10
C VAL A 136 5.89 -7.36 -12.25
N GLY A 137 6.40 -6.15 -12.02
CA GLY A 137 7.68 -5.91 -11.33
C GLY A 137 7.57 -5.65 -9.82
N GLY A 138 6.47 -5.03 -9.36
CA GLY A 138 6.24 -4.68 -7.94
C GLY A 138 6.04 -5.89 -7.02
N MET A 139 5.53 -6.99 -7.58
CA MET A 139 5.25 -8.24 -6.86
C MET A 139 6.50 -8.94 -6.31
N ILE A 140 7.66 -8.81 -6.97
CA ILE A 140 8.83 -9.66 -6.72
C ILE A 140 9.91 -8.96 -5.85
N ALA A 141 10.07 -7.64 -5.94
CA ALA A 141 11.18 -6.93 -5.27
C ALA A 141 10.74 -5.94 -4.15
N GLY A 142 9.59 -5.29 -4.29
CA GLY A 142 9.12 -4.25 -3.35
C GLY A 142 8.44 -4.82 -2.10
N SER A 143 7.64 -5.88 -2.26
CA SER A 143 6.90 -6.55 -1.19
C SER A 143 7.84 -6.99 -0.06
N LYS A 144 8.87 -7.78 -0.34
CA LYS A 144 9.80 -8.31 0.67
C LYS A 144 10.52 -7.25 1.53
N PHE A 145 10.69 -6.02 1.05
CA PHE A 145 11.46 -4.99 1.76
C PHE A 145 10.59 -3.95 2.49
N GLN A 146 9.40 -3.65 1.95
CA GLN A 146 8.46 -2.71 2.57
C GLN A 146 7.77 -3.30 3.80
N TRP A 147 7.43 -4.59 3.79
CA TRP A 147 6.82 -5.25 4.95
C TRP A 147 7.78 -5.44 6.12
N LYS A 148 9.09 -5.51 5.87
CA LYS A 148 10.11 -5.56 6.94
C LYS A 148 10.10 -4.28 7.76
N SER A 149 10.09 -3.13 7.10
CA SER A 149 9.98 -1.84 7.78
C SER A 149 8.64 -1.74 8.53
N LEU A 150 7.55 -2.29 7.95
CA LEU A 150 6.21 -2.23 8.57
C LEU A 150 6.18 -2.99 9.88
N THR A 151 6.81 -4.15 9.83
CA THR A 151 6.93 -5.04 10.97
C THR A 151 7.84 -4.46 12.06
N GLU A 152 8.96 -3.81 11.70
CA GLU A 152 9.84 -3.15 12.67
C GLU A 152 9.19 -1.94 13.36
N GLY A 153 8.33 -1.19 12.66
CA GLY A 153 7.53 -0.12 13.24
C GLY A 153 6.49 -0.61 14.24
N LEU A 154 5.80 -1.71 13.93
CA LEU A 154 4.80 -2.31 14.81
C LEU A 154 5.42 -2.93 16.09
N ILE A 155 6.60 -3.57 15.99
CA ILE A 155 7.32 -4.15 17.15
C ILE A 155 7.77 -3.07 18.15
N LYS A 156 8.08 -1.86 17.68
CA LYS A 156 8.48 -0.75 18.57
C LYS A 156 7.30 -0.09 19.29
N LEU A 157 6.07 -0.32 18.86
CA LEU A 157 4.85 0.21 19.50
C LEU A 157 4.33 -0.67 20.65
N ASP A 158 4.90 -1.86 20.85
CA ASP A 158 4.58 -2.79 21.96
C ASP A 158 5.68 -2.79 23.05
N ARG A 159 6.44 -1.69 23.15
CA ARG A 159 7.39 -1.40 24.24
C ARG A 159 7.01 -0.14 24.98
#